data_AF-A0A354BVZ2-F1
#
_entry.id   AF-A0A354BVZ2-F1
#
_cell.length_a   1.000
_cell.length_b   1.000
_cell.length_c   1.000
_cell.angle_alpha   90.00
_cell.angle_beta   90.00
_cell.angle_gamma   90.00
#
_symmetry.space_group_name_H-M   'P 1'
#
loop_
_entity.id
_entity.type
_entity.pdbx_description
1 polymer ?
#
loop_
_entity_poly.entity_id
_entity_poly.type
_entity_poly.pdbx_seq_one_letter_code
_entity_poly.pdbx_strand_id
1 'polypeptide(L)'
;MIKFFTFIKNPSYTESFNKIEWPEFFILLLAFYIIELPLGISLKLLINVLGVEAIQIPLPYLKRIVLGLMIAPVFEELLMRLILVFNKRNLIVFLITCLGLAIYFFFKGRNLKLVLFVVILLVFLLILINFTHCKLFIIRNYRFFFYFTAILFGLLHIFNFNGITLSNIVWTPLIVIPQIIMGFLLGYFRVTYGFIYAVICHSLINLPILFSFMT
;
A
#
# COMPACT_ATOMS: atom_id res chain seq x y z
N MET A 1 0.53 6.53 -20.26
CA MET A 1 0.10 5.11 -20.32
C MET A 1 1.18 4.17 -20.84
N ILE A 2 1.78 4.39 -22.02
CA ILE A 2 2.84 3.49 -22.55
C ILE A 2 4.01 3.35 -21.54
N LYS A 3 4.44 4.47 -20.92
CA LYS A 3 5.48 4.47 -19.88
C LYS A 3 5.11 3.61 -18.68
N PHE A 4 3.91 3.78 -18.13
CA PHE A 4 3.37 2.95 -17.07
C PHE A 4 3.39 1.45 -17.42
N PHE A 5 2.78 1.04 -18.53
CA PHE A 5 2.75 -0.38 -18.90
C PHE A 5 4.13 -0.96 -19.17
N THR A 6 5.02 -0.18 -19.78
CA THR A 6 6.43 -0.57 -19.99
C THR A 6 7.13 -0.80 -18.65
N PHE A 7 6.94 0.11 -17.70
CA PHE A 7 7.49 -0.02 -16.36
C PHE A 7 6.91 -1.25 -15.63
N ILE A 8 5.59 -1.44 -15.62
CA ILE A 8 4.97 -2.58 -14.92
C ILE A 8 5.43 -3.92 -15.53
N LYS A 9 5.66 -3.98 -16.85
CA LYS A 9 6.19 -5.18 -17.51
C LYS A 9 7.62 -5.50 -17.08
N ASN A 10 8.46 -4.49 -16.86
CA ASN A 10 9.84 -4.66 -16.42
C ASN A 10 10.28 -3.51 -15.48
N PRO A 11 9.90 -3.56 -14.19
CA PRO A 11 10.22 -2.51 -13.24
C PRO A 11 11.73 -2.40 -13.05
N SER A 12 12.25 -1.17 -13.16
CA SER A 12 13.66 -0.87 -12.97
C SER A 12 13.86 0.07 -11.79
N TYR A 13 14.97 -0.12 -11.08
CA TYR A 13 15.35 0.75 -9.97
C TYR A 13 15.89 2.08 -10.51
N THR A 14 15.39 3.19 -9.98
CA THR A 14 15.94 4.52 -10.24
C THR A 14 16.08 5.26 -8.90
N GLU A 15 17.13 6.09 -8.78
CA GLU A 15 17.29 7.02 -7.65
C GLU A 15 16.91 8.46 -8.03
N SER A 16 16.65 8.71 -9.31
CA SER A 16 16.29 10.02 -9.85
C SER A 16 14.80 10.04 -10.22
N PHE A 17 14.10 11.07 -9.74
CA PHE A 17 12.71 11.30 -10.08
C PHE A 17 12.58 12.13 -11.35
N ASN A 18 11.58 11.78 -12.16
CA ASN A 18 11.15 12.57 -13.30
C ASN A 18 10.27 13.73 -12.82
N LYS A 19 10.22 14.81 -13.60
CA LYS A 19 9.19 15.85 -13.41
C LYS A 19 7.81 15.24 -13.66
N ILE A 20 6.83 15.64 -12.86
CA ILE A 20 5.46 15.14 -12.99
C ILE A 20 4.85 15.57 -14.32
N GLU A 21 4.26 14.60 -15.03
CA GLU A 21 3.45 14.84 -16.23
C GLU A 21 1.97 14.76 -15.81
N TRP A 22 1.38 15.90 -15.44
CA TRP A 22 0.00 15.97 -14.94
C TRP A 22 -1.05 15.27 -15.83
N PRO A 23 -1.00 15.39 -17.18
CA PRO A 23 -1.91 14.64 -18.04
C PRO A 23 -1.80 13.13 -17.84
N GLU A 24 -0.57 12.59 -17.75
CA GLU A 24 -0.36 11.16 -17.48
C GLU A 24 -0.88 10.78 -16.10
N PHE A 25 -0.64 11.61 -15.08
CA PHE A 25 -1.16 11.40 -13.73
C PHE A 25 -2.68 11.22 -13.73
N PHE A 26 -3.43 12.18 -14.32
CA PHE A 26 -4.89 12.13 -14.35
C PHE A 26 -5.43 11.03 -15.25
N ILE A 27 -4.77 10.72 -16.38
CA ILE A 27 -5.16 9.59 -17.24
C ILE A 27 -5.03 8.26 -16.49
N LEU A 28 -3.93 8.05 -15.75
CA LEU A 28 -3.75 6.83 -14.98
C LEU A 28 -4.73 6.73 -13.81
N LEU A 29 -5.01 7.85 -13.13
CA LEU A 29 -6.03 7.90 -12.07
C LEU A 29 -7.44 7.60 -12.62
N LEU A 30 -7.80 8.16 -13.77
CA LEU A 30 -9.08 7.88 -14.42
C LEU A 30 -9.16 6.42 -14.87
N ALA A 31 -8.11 5.89 -15.48
CA ALA A 31 -8.05 4.49 -15.89
C ALA A 31 -8.21 3.54 -14.70
N PHE A 32 -7.61 3.87 -13.55
CA PHE A 32 -7.79 3.14 -12.30
C PHE A 32 -9.27 3.11 -11.90
N TYR A 33 -9.95 4.26 -11.85
CA TYR A 33 -11.38 4.30 -11.52
C TYR A 33 -12.29 3.54 -12.50
N ILE A 34 -11.98 3.59 -13.80
CA ILE A 34 -12.72 2.84 -14.83
C ILE A 34 -12.61 1.34 -14.61
N ILE A 35 -11.44 0.85 -14.14
CA ILE A 35 -11.22 -0.57 -13.85
C ILE A 35 -11.85 -0.97 -12.51
N GLU A 36 -11.70 -0.13 -11.48
CA GLU A 36 -12.22 -0.36 -10.13
C GLU A 36 -13.73 -0.48 -10.09
N LEU A 37 -14.47 0.33 -10.86
CA LEU A 37 -15.92 0.38 -10.78
C LEU A 37 -16.61 -0.98 -11.12
N PRO A 38 -16.35 -1.62 -12.28
CA PRO A 38 -16.90 -2.94 -12.56
C PRO A 38 -16.34 -4.01 -11.62
N LEU A 39 -15.05 -3.91 -11.27
CA LEU A 39 -14.39 -4.83 -10.36
C LEU A 39 -15.04 -4.83 -8.97
N GLY A 40 -15.35 -3.66 -8.43
CA GLY A 40 -16.02 -3.50 -7.14
C GLY A 40 -17.40 -4.12 -7.10
N ILE A 41 -18.16 -4.04 -8.21
CA ILE A 41 -19.46 -4.72 -8.35
C ILE A 41 -19.27 -6.23 -8.30
N SER A 42 -18.33 -6.77 -9.10
CA SER A 42 -18.03 -8.21 -9.11
C SER A 42 -17.54 -8.71 -7.75
N LEU A 43 -16.72 -7.93 -7.05
CA LEU A 43 -16.21 -8.27 -5.73
C LEU A 43 -17.29 -8.26 -4.67
N LYS A 44 -18.23 -7.31 -4.71
CA LYS A 44 -19.36 -7.31 -3.79
C LYS A 44 -20.18 -8.60 -3.90
N LEU A 45 -20.40 -9.09 -5.13
CA LEU A 45 -21.06 -10.37 -5.35
C LEU A 45 -20.24 -11.54 -4.80
N LEU A 46 -18.93 -11.59 -5.08
CA LEU A 46 -18.04 -12.63 -4.59
C LEU A 46 -18.00 -12.68 -3.06
N ILE A 47 -17.83 -11.53 -2.41
CA ILE A 47 -17.77 -11.39 -0.95
C ILE A 47 -19.08 -11.89 -0.32
N ASN A 48 -20.23 -11.54 -0.89
CA ASN A 48 -21.53 -12.05 -0.44
C ASN A 48 -21.65 -13.58 -0.57
N VAL A 49 -21.20 -14.17 -1.69
CA VAL A 49 -21.21 -15.63 -1.90
C VAL A 49 -20.28 -16.35 -0.91
N LEU A 50 -19.15 -15.74 -0.58
CA LEU A 50 -18.17 -16.31 0.35
C LEU A 50 -18.52 -16.10 1.83
N GLY A 51 -19.58 -15.35 2.15
CA GLY A 51 -19.96 -15.00 3.52
C GLY A 51 -18.91 -14.13 4.23
N VAL A 52 -18.16 -13.34 3.45
CA VAL A 52 -17.14 -12.41 3.97
C VAL A 52 -17.80 -11.05 4.16
N GLU A 53 -17.38 -10.28 5.16
CA GLU A 53 -17.93 -8.95 5.42
C GLU A 53 -16.83 -7.92 5.59
N ALA A 54 -16.99 -6.75 4.98
CA ALA A 54 -16.09 -5.62 5.21
C ALA A 54 -16.30 -5.07 6.63
N ILE A 55 -15.20 -4.86 7.35
CA ILE A 55 -15.23 -4.32 8.71
C ILE A 55 -15.65 -2.85 8.65
N GLN A 56 -16.78 -2.53 9.27
CA GLN A 56 -17.19 -1.15 9.48
C GLN A 56 -16.55 -0.60 10.75
N ILE A 57 -15.79 0.49 10.60
CA ILE A 57 -15.20 1.17 11.75
C ILE A 57 -16.18 2.26 12.23
N PRO A 58 -16.73 2.17 13.46
CA PRO A 58 -17.70 3.12 13.99
C PRO A 58 -16.98 4.41 14.44
N LEU A 59 -16.52 5.18 13.47
CA LEU A 59 -15.90 6.48 13.69
C LEU A 59 -16.85 7.60 13.26
N PRO A 60 -16.84 8.75 13.98
CA PRO A 60 -17.47 9.97 13.50
C PRO A 60 -17.01 10.29 12.08
N TYR A 61 -17.92 10.75 11.24
CA TYR A 61 -17.66 10.97 9.81
C TYR A 61 -16.39 11.79 9.55
N LEU A 62 -16.24 12.94 10.22
CA LEU A 62 -15.06 13.79 10.05
C LEU A 62 -13.76 13.05 10.38
N LYS A 63 -13.75 12.23 11.44
CA LYS A 63 -12.59 11.39 11.79
C LYS A 63 -12.31 10.34 10.72
N ARG A 64 -13.35 9.74 10.13
CA ARG A 64 -13.21 8.78 9.03
C ARG A 64 -12.56 9.42 7.80
N ILE A 65 -12.98 10.63 7.41
CA ILE A 65 -12.36 11.36 6.29
C ILE A 65 -10.89 11.65 6.59
N VAL A 66 -10.60 12.28 7.73
CA VAL A 66 -9.23 12.70 8.07
C VAL A 66 -8.30 11.48 8.10
N LEU A 67 -8.76 10.38 8.71
CA LEU A 67 -7.98 9.16 8.74
C LEU A 67 -7.83 8.53 7.35
N GLY A 68 -8.91 8.34 6.60
CA GLY A 68 -8.85 7.63 5.32
C GLY A 68 -8.23 8.40 4.15
N LEU A 69 -8.33 9.74 4.14
CA LEU A 69 -7.80 10.58 3.06
C LEU A 69 -6.43 11.18 3.36
N MET A 70 -6.10 11.43 4.63
CA MET A 70 -4.88 12.15 4.99
C MET A 70 -3.91 11.25 5.74
N ILE A 71 -4.34 10.65 6.85
CA ILE A 71 -3.40 9.96 7.75
C ILE A 71 -3.03 8.57 7.22
N ALA A 72 -4.00 7.74 6.87
CA ALA A 72 -3.78 6.37 6.41
C ALA A 72 -2.92 6.33 5.13
N PRO A 73 -3.21 7.12 4.07
CA PRO A 73 -2.35 7.17 2.89
C PRO A 73 -0.89 7.49 3.22
N VAL A 74 -0.65 8.48 4.08
CA VAL A 74 0.73 8.84 4.47
C VAL A 74 1.42 7.67 5.17
N PHE A 75 0.79 7.05 6.17
CA PHE A 75 1.38 5.93 6.90
C PHE A 75 1.60 4.69 6.01
N GLU A 76 0.64 4.38 5.16
CA GLU A 76 0.75 3.26 4.22
C GLU A 76 1.88 3.48 3.20
N GLU A 77 2.00 4.71 2.66
CA GLU A 77 3.11 5.07 1.79
C GLU A 77 4.47 5.03 2.53
N LEU A 78 4.53 5.49 3.79
CA LEU A 78 5.75 5.42 4.60
C LEU A 78 6.22 3.97 4.78
N LEU A 79 5.29 3.06 5.09
CA LEU A 79 5.60 1.66 5.35
C LEU A 79 5.89 0.85 4.08
N MET A 80 5.26 1.17 2.95
CA MET A 80 5.32 0.31 1.76
C MET A 80 6.17 0.90 0.63
N ARG A 81 6.24 2.24 0.52
CA ARG A 81 6.85 2.91 -0.65
C ARG A 81 8.22 3.50 -0.35
N LEU A 82 8.58 3.73 0.91
CA LEU A 82 9.95 4.15 1.23
C LEU A 82 10.99 3.10 0.83
N ILE A 83 10.67 1.82 1.03
CA ILE A 83 11.57 0.70 0.74
C ILE A 83 11.77 0.46 -0.77
N LEU A 84 10.83 0.90 -1.63
CA LEU A 84 10.95 0.82 -3.09
C LEU A 84 12.08 1.69 -3.66
N VAL A 85 12.41 2.79 -2.97
CA VAL A 85 13.57 3.63 -3.29
C VAL A 85 14.60 3.39 -2.18
N PHE A 86 15.35 2.31 -2.33
CA PHE A 86 16.19 1.75 -1.26
C PHE A 86 17.48 2.56 -1.02
N ASN A 87 17.36 3.59 -0.18
CA ASN A 87 18.49 4.40 0.31
C ASN A 87 18.44 4.55 1.83
N LYS A 88 19.58 4.92 2.45
CA LYS A 88 19.71 5.02 3.92
C LYS A 88 18.68 5.98 4.54
N ARG A 89 18.44 7.14 3.92
CA ARG A 89 17.47 8.12 4.41
C ARG A 89 16.07 7.52 4.49
N ASN A 90 15.60 6.91 3.41
CA ASN A 90 14.27 6.30 3.36
C ASN A 90 14.16 5.13 4.36
N LEU A 91 15.21 4.33 4.51
CA LEU A 91 15.26 3.25 5.47
C LEU A 91 15.19 3.76 6.92
N ILE A 92 15.88 4.86 7.25
CA ILE A 92 15.80 5.49 8.57
C ILE A 92 14.40 6.03 8.84
N VAL A 93 13.77 6.72 7.88
CA VAL A 93 12.39 7.22 8.05
C VAL A 93 11.41 6.06 8.23
N PHE A 94 11.58 4.96 7.50
CA PHE A 94 10.80 3.75 7.68
C PHE A 94 10.97 3.18 9.10
N LEU A 95 12.21 3.04 9.60
CA LEU A 95 12.49 2.55 10.95
C LEU A 95 11.87 3.45 12.04
N ILE A 96 11.98 4.78 11.89
CA ILE A 96 11.34 5.73 12.81
C ILE A 96 9.82 5.56 12.79
N THR A 97 9.23 5.36 11.62
CA THR A 97 7.79 5.10 11.48
C THR A 97 7.39 3.81 12.20
N CYS A 98 8.13 2.72 12.01
CA CYS A 98 7.91 1.46 12.71
C CYS A 98 8.05 1.58 14.23
N LEU A 99 9.06 2.31 14.70
CA LEU A 99 9.27 2.58 16.12
C LEU A 99 8.10 3.37 16.73
N GLY A 100 7.65 4.43 16.05
CA GLY A 100 6.48 5.21 16.49
C GLY A 100 5.21 4.35 16.59
N LEU A 101 4.99 3.48 15.61
CA LEU A 101 3.86 2.54 15.62
C LEU A 101 3.99 1.49 16.74
N ALA A 102 5.18 0.95 16.98
CA ALA A 102 5.43 0.03 18.09
C ALA A 102 5.10 0.70 19.44
N ILE A 103 5.60 1.92 19.68
CA ILE A 103 5.30 2.70 20.88
C ILE A 103 3.79 2.94 21.01
N TYR A 104 3.12 3.33 19.93
CA TYR A 104 1.67 3.50 19.93
C TYR A 104 0.92 2.22 20.32
N PHE A 105 1.29 1.07 19.75
CA PHE A 105 0.62 -0.20 20.05
C PHE A 105 0.92 -0.72 21.46
N PHE A 106 2.09 -0.41 22.01
CA PHE A 106 2.43 -0.67 23.41
C PHE A 106 1.44 0.06 24.34
N PHE A 107 1.29 1.38 24.18
CA PHE A 107 0.35 2.15 25.01
C PHE A 107 -1.12 1.79 24.78
N LYS A 108 -1.47 1.22 23.62
CA LYS A 108 -2.82 0.70 23.35
C LYS A 108 -3.03 -0.75 23.81
N GLY A 109 -2.04 -1.41 24.40
CA GLY A 109 -2.13 -2.81 24.84
C GLY A 109 -2.36 -3.81 23.70
N ARG A 110 -1.95 -3.48 22.46
CA ARG A 110 -2.14 -4.33 21.28
C ARG A 110 -0.92 -5.22 21.06
N ASN A 111 -0.74 -6.21 21.92
CA ASN A 111 0.47 -7.04 22.01
C ASN A 111 0.89 -7.68 20.68
N LEU A 112 -0.03 -8.24 19.90
CA LEU A 112 0.30 -8.86 18.60
C LEU A 112 0.87 -7.85 17.60
N LYS A 113 0.27 -6.65 17.51
CA LYS A 113 0.75 -5.59 16.61
C LYS A 113 2.08 -5.03 17.10
N LEU A 114 2.25 -4.87 18.41
CA LEU A 114 3.53 -4.48 19.01
C LEU A 114 4.64 -5.46 18.61
N VAL A 115 4.45 -6.75 18.84
CA VAL A 115 5.43 -7.80 18.51
C VAL A 115 5.76 -7.76 17.02
N LEU A 116 4.75 -7.63 16.15
CA LEU A 116 4.95 -7.51 14.71
C LEU A 116 5.88 -6.33 14.35
N PHE A 117 5.60 -5.12 14.85
CA PHE A 117 6.41 -3.95 14.53
C PHE A 117 7.82 -4.01 15.16
N VAL A 118 7.98 -4.63 16.32
CA VAL A 118 9.30 -4.89 16.92
C VAL A 118 10.11 -5.85 16.05
N VAL A 119 9.52 -6.95 15.58
CA VAL A 119 10.19 -7.90 14.67
C VAL A 119 10.61 -7.21 13.37
N ILE A 120 9.70 -6.43 12.76
CA ILE A 120 10.02 -5.63 11.56
C ILE A 120 11.20 -4.69 11.85
N LEU A 121 11.17 -3.98 12.98
CA LEU A 121 12.25 -3.06 13.37
C LEU A 121 13.60 -3.79 13.46
N LEU A 122 13.65 -4.93 14.15
CA LEU A 122 14.87 -5.73 14.30
C LEU A 122 15.41 -6.22 12.94
N VAL A 123 14.53 -6.75 12.09
CA VAL A 123 14.92 -7.20 10.73
C VAL A 123 15.48 -6.03 9.92
N PHE A 124 14.80 -4.89 9.90
CA PHE A 124 15.25 -3.73 9.12
C PHE A 124 16.47 -3.03 9.72
N LEU A 125 16.72 -3.15 11.03
CA LEU A 125 17.99 -2.74 11.65
C LEU A 125 19.15 -3.61 11.16
N LEU A 126 18.97 -4.94 11.08
CA LEU A 126 19.97 -5.83 10.50
C LEU A 126 20.23 -5.51 9.02
N ILE A 127 19.19 -5.17 8.27
CA ILE A 127 19.30 -4.68 6.88
C ILE A 127 20.08 -3.37 6.82
N LEU A 128 19.85 -2.43 7.75
CA LEU A 128 20.57 -1.16 7.79
C LEU A 128 22.07 -1.36 8.11
N ILE A 129 22.40 -2.29 9.00
CA ILE A 129 23.78 -2.67 9.31
C ILE A 129 24.45 -3.26 8.05
N ASN A 130 23.75 -4.12 7.32
CA ASN A 130 24.24 -4.78 6.10
C ASN A 130 23.85 -4.04 4.81
N PHE A 131 23.65 -2.71 4.88
CA PHE A 131 22.97 -1.93 3.85
C PHE A 131 23.53 -2.14 2.44
N THR A 132 24.85 -2.15 2.27
CA THR A 132 25.49 -2.27 0.96
C THR A 132 25.15 -3.60 0.28
N HIS A 133 25.24 -4.72 1.01
CA HIS A 133 24.91 -6.04 0.48
C HIS A 133 23.42 -6.15 0.16
N CYS A 134 22.55 -5.68 1.08
CA CYS A 134 21.11 -5.69 0.86
C CYS A 134 20.69 -4.80 -0.32
N LYS A 135 21.30 -3.62 -0.49
CA LYS A 135 21.03 -2.72 -1.62
C LYS A 135 21.37 -3.39 -2.94
N LEU A 136 22.54 -4.01 -3.05
CA LEU A 136 22.95 -4.74 -4.25
C LEU A 136 22.01 -5.89 -4.57
N PHE A 137 21.60 -6.66 -3.55
CA PHE A 137 20.63 -7.75 -3.72
C PHE A 137 19.27 -7.24 -4.22
N ILE A 138 18.75 -6.15 -3.64
CA ILE A 138 17.48 -5.55 -4.05
C ILE A 138 17.56 -5.02 -5.48
N ILE A 139 18.62 -4.30 -5.85
CA ILE A 139 18.77 -3.75 -7.20
C ILE A 139 18.84 -4.88 -8.24
N ARG A 140 19.60 -5.95 -7.96
CA ARG A 140 19.71 -7.11 -8.84
C ARG A 140 18.38 -7.83 -9.04
N ASN A 141 17.52 -7.83 -8.03
CA ASN A 141 16.22 -8.52 -8.05
C ASN A 141 15.03 -7.54 -8.04
N TYR A 142 15.24 -6.31 -8.53
CA TYR A 142 14.30 -5.22 -8.29
C TYR A 142 12.90 -5.49 -8.82
N ARG A 143 12.79 -6.14 -9.98
CA ARG A 143 11.52 -6.55 -10.55
C ARG A 143 10.68 -7.39 -9.59
N PHE A 144 11.29 -8.42 -9.00
CA PHE A 144 10.62 -9.28 -8.03
C PHE A 144 10.29 -8.51 -6.75
N PHE A 145 11.21 -7.67 -6.27
CA PHE A 145 10.99 -6.84 -5.10
C PHE A 145 9.81 -5.88 -5.28
N PHE A 146 9.73 -5.20 -6.43
CA PHE A 146 8.62 -4.31 -6.76
C PHE A 146 7.28 -5.05 -6.76
N TYR A 147 7.18 -6.17 -7.50
CA TYR A 147 5.95 -6.96 -7.53
C TYR A 147 5.55 -7.49 -6.14
N PHE A 148 6.53 -7.98 -5.38
CA PHE A 148 6.30 -8.45 -4.02
C PHE A 148 5.68 -7.36 -3.15
N THR A 149 6.22 -6.13 -3.16
CA THR A 149 5.68 -5.02 -2.36
C THR A 149 4.28 -4.59 -2.81
N ALA A 150 3.99 -4.58 -4.11
CA ALA A 150 2.66 -4.24 -4.63
C ALA A 150 1.60 -5.28 -4.25
N ILE A 151 1.94 -6.57 -4.35
CA ILE A 151 1.05 -7.67 -3.94
C ILE A 151 0.88 -7.67 -2.42
N LEU A 152 1.97 -7.52 -1.66
CA LEU A 152 1.92 -7.45 -0.19
C LEU A 152 1.04 -6.31 0.28
N PHE A 153 1.12 -5.14 -0.36
CA PHE A 153 0.24 -4.01 -0.06
C PHE A 153 -1.23 -4.40 -0.16
N GLY A 154 -1.64 -5.06 -1.25
CA GLY A 154 -3.01 -5.56 -1.38
C GLY A 154 -3.37 -6.63 -0.34
N LEU A 155 -2.50 -7.62 -0.13
CA LEU A 155 -2.73 -8.69 0.84
C LEU A 155 -2.92 -8.17 2.27
N LEU A 156 -2.24 -7.11 2.68
CA LEU A 156 -2.44 -6.50 4.00
C LEU A 156 -3.86 -5.93 4.20
N HIS A 157 -4.61 -5.66 3.13
CA HIS A 157 -5.99 -5.20 3.23
C HIS A 157 -6.98 -6.31 3.56
N ILE A 158 -6.54 -7.58 3.61
CA ILE A 158 -7.41 -8.67 4.06
C ILE A 158 -7.88 -8.46 5.51
N PHE A 159 -7.12 -7.73 6.32
CA PHE A 159 -7.48 -7.37 7.69
C PHE A 159 -8.63 -6.36 7.79
N ASN A 160 -9.12 -5.85 6.65
CA ASN A 160 -10.34 -5.04 6.59
C ASN A 160 -11.60 -5.92 6.41
N PHE A 161 -11.46 -7.24 6.42
CA PHE A 161 -12.57 -8.18 6.25
C PHE A 161 -12.67 -9.17 7.41
N ASN A 162 -13.90 -9.47 7.82
CA ASN A 162 -14.24 -10.58 8.71
C ASN A 162 -14.72 -11.79 7.89
N GLY A 163 -14.69 -12.98 8.48
CA GLY A 163 -15.20 -14.21 7.83
C GLY A 163 -14.19 -14.91 6.91
N ILE A 164 -12.92 -14.48 6.90
CA ILE A 164 -11.85 -15.22 6.25
C ILE A 164 -11.51 -16.46 7.10
N THR A 165 -11.66 -17.63 6.51
CA THR A 165 -11.41 -18.93 7.13
C THR A 165 -10.49 -19.76 6.23
N LEU A 166 -10.05 -20.93 6.72
CA LEU A 166 -9.18 -21.81 5.92
C LEU A 166 -9.86 -22.29 4.62
N SER A 167 -11.20 -22.38 4.59
CA SER A 167 -11.94 -22.85 3.41
C SER A 167 -12.03 -21.80 2.30
N ASN A 168 -11.96 -20.50 2.62
CA ASN A 168 -12.07 -19.42 1.64
C ASN A 168 -10.78 -18.60 1.47
N ILE A 169 -9.70 -18.92 2.19
CA ILE A 169 -8.42 -18.17 2.12
C ILE A 169 -7.83 -18.11 0.71
N VAL A 170 -8.08 -19.11 -0.14
CA VAL A 170 -7.62 -19.14 -1.54
C VAL A 170 -8.18 -17.97 -2.36
N TRP A 171 -9.33 -17.43 -1.97
CA TRP A 171 -9.98 -16.29 -2.62
C TRP A 171 -9.41 -14.94 -2.17
N THR A 172 -8.53 -14.91 -1.15
CA THR A 172 -7.95 -13.68 -0.60
C THR A 172 -7.34 -12.77 -1.67
N PRO A 173 -6.50 -13.26 -2.62
CA PRO A 173 -5.92 -12.38 -3.64
C PRO A 173 -6.97 -11.75 -4.55
N LEU A 174 -8.11 -12.42 -4.77
CA LEU A 174 -9.22 -11.87 -5.55
C LEU A 174 -10.00 -10.84 -4.73
N ILE A 175 -10.26 -11.10 -3.45
CA ILE A 175 -10.96 -10.15 -2.55
C ILE A 175 -10.21 -8.80 -2.49
N VAL A 176 -8.87 -8.85 -2.47
CA VAL A 176 -8.02 -7.64 -2.35
C VAL A 176 -7.37 -7.20 -3.66
N ILE A 177 -7.85 -7.71 -4.81
CA ILE A 177 -7.29 -7.34 -6.12
C ILE A 177 -7.35 -5.84 -6.44
N PRO A 178 -8.37 -5.05 -6.01
CA PRO A 178 -8.36 -3.58 -6.12
C PRO A 178 -7.09 -2.97 -5.51
N GLN A 179 -6.77 -3.40 -4.30
CA GLN A 179 -5.63 -2.90 -3.55
C GLN A 179 -4.30 -3.40 -4.13
N ILE A 180 -4.27 -4.57 -4.75
CA ILE A 180 -3.08 -5.01 -5.53
C ILE A 180 -2.86 -4.07 -6.72
N ILE A 181 -3.90 -3.78 -7.52
CA ILE A 181 -3.82 -2.88 -8.69
C ILE A 181 -3.37 -1.48 -8.25
N MET A 182 -3.95 -0.97 -7.18
CA MET A 182 -3.53 0.27 -6.52
C MET A 182 -2.07 0.20 -6.06
N GLY A 183 -1.64 -0.95 -5.52
CA GLY A 183 -0.26 -1.27 -5.18
C GLY A 183 0.72 -0.98 -6.31
N PHE A 184 0.42 -1.49 -7.50
CA PHE A 184 1.20 -1.28 -8.72
C PHE A 184 1.22 0.19 -9.15
N LEU A 185 0.06 0.85 -9.14
CA LEU A 185 -0.07 2.25 -9.56
C LEU A 185 0.73 3.19 -8.65
N LEU A 186 0.54 3.07 -7.33
CA LEU A 186 1.24 3.89 -6.34
C LEU A 186 2.74 3.58 -6.30
N GLY A 187 3.12 2.32 -6.50
CA GLY A 187 4.52 1.92 -6.67
C GLY A 187 5.17 2.62 -7.87
N TYR A 188 4.49 2.66 -9.02
CA TYR A 188 4.96 3.40 -10.19
C TYR A 188 5.12 4.89 -9.89
N PHE A 189 4.13 5.53 -9.25
CA PHE A 189 4.23 6.95 -8.88
C PHE A 189 5.40 7.21 -7.95
N ARG A 190 5.61 6.34 -6.95
CA ARG A 190 6.73 6.44 -6.01
C ARG A 190 8.08 6.42 -6.71
N VAL A 191 8.30 5.43 -7.58
CA VAL A 191 9.61 5.21 -8.22
C VAL A 191 9.87 6.24 -9.30
N THR A 192 8.82 6.67 -10.01
CA THR A 192 8.97 7.55 -11.17
C THR A 192 8.97 9.03 -10.80
N TYR A 193 8.06 9.47 -9.92
CA TYR A 193 7.85 10.90 -9.62
C TYR A 193 8.15 11.25 -8.17
N GLY A 194 8.12 10.29 -7.25
CA GLY A 194 8.54 10.47 -5.85
C GLY A 194 7.41 10.27 -4.83
N PHE A 195 7.76 10.47 -3.55
CA PHE A 195 6.88 10.13 -2.42
C PHE A 195 5.57 10.90 -2.41
N ILE A 196 5.66 12.23 -2.56
CA ILE A 196 4.53 13.14 -2.40
C ILE A 196 3.45 12.84 -3.45
N TYR A 197 3.84 12.55 -4.69
CA TYR A 197 2.88 12.21 -5.75
C TYR A 197 2.20 10.86 -5.52
N ALA A 198 2.89 9.88 -4.93
CA ALA A 198 2.27 8.62 -4.51
C ALA A 198 1.22 8.88 -3.42
N VAL A 199 1.55 9.68 -2.40
CA VAL A 199 0.59 10.07 -1.34
C VAL A 199 -0.61 10.81 -1.92
N ILE A 200 -0.40 11.80 -2.80
CA ILE A 200 -1.50 12.56 -3.42
C ILE A 200 -2.39 11.61 -4.26
N CYS A 201 -1.79 10.74 -5.08
CA CYS A 201 -2.55 9.77 -5.86
C CYS A 201 -3.37 8.84 -4.96
N HIS A 202 -2.77 8.35 -3.87
CA HIS A 202 -3.44 7.49 -2.90
C HIS A 202 -4.62 8.22 -2.23
N SER A 203 -4.42 9.43 -1.73
CA SER A 203 -5.51 10.25 -1.17
C SER A 203 -6.64 10.48 -2.19
N LEU A 204 -6.30 10.71 -3.46
CA LEU A 204 -7.28 10.86 -4.54
C LEU A 204 -8.02 9.56 -4.85
N ILE A 205 -7.37 8.41 -4.77
CA ILE A 205 -7.98 7.08 -4.90
C ILE A 205 -8.97 6.80 -3.75
N ASN A 206 -8.67 7.28 -2.55
CA ASN A 206 -9.53 7.08 -1.38
C ASN A 206 -10.74 8.03 -1.31
N LEU A 207 -10.90 8.96 -2.25
CA LEU A 207 -12.05 9.89 -2.29
C LEU A 207 -13.44 9.24 -2.17
N PRO A 208 -13.70 8.02 -2.67
CA PRO A 208 -14.99 7.36 -2.46
C PRO A 208 -15.42 7.23 -1.00
N ILE A 209 -14.50 7.33 -0.04
CA ILE A 209 -14.83 7.37 1.40
C ILE A 209 -15.80 8.51 1.76
N LEU A 210 -15.82 9.60 0.99
CA LEU A 210 -16.75 10.72 1.17
C LEU A 210 -18.21 10.29 0.94
N PHE A 211 -18.45 9.20 0.20
CA PHE A 211 -19.79 8.66 -0.03
C PHE A 211 -20.16 7.53 0.94
N SER A 212 -19.26 7.16 1.86
CA SER A 212 -19.47 6.09 2.85
C SER A 212 -20.48 6.42 3.97
N PHE A 213 -21.25 7.48 3.81
CA PHE A 213 -22.30 7.93 4.74
C PHE A 213 -23.61 7.15 4.64
N MET A 214 -23.83 6.40 3.56
CA MET A 214 -25.16 5.86 3.20
C MET A 214 -25.38 4.39 3.59
N THR A 215 -24.54 3.81 4.45
CA THR A 215 -24.69 2.44 4.99
C THR A 215 -24.09 2.34 6.38
#